data_AF-A0A6C0C434-F1
#
_entry.id   AF-A0A6C0C434-F1
#
_cell.length_a   1.000
_cell.length_b   1.000
_cell.length_c   1.000
_cell.angle_alpha   90.00
_cell.angle_beta   90.00
_cell.angle_gamma   90.00
#
_symmetry.space_group_name_H-M   'P 1'
#
loop_
_entity.id
_entity.type
_entity.pdbx_description
1 polymer ?
#
loop_
_entity_poly.entity_id
_entity_poly.type
_entity_poly.pdbx_seq_one_letter_code
_entity_poly.pdbx_strand_id
1 'polypeptide(L)'
;MNDLFYYTSITLCLGSLSFCAINIFNPPLAKNIIYNTIKGYHYCNYKFKTYLKLLEYENIPMELKNNIEMKKHTKTYIGYKSSDDTTHKCNDPNNYHFQNENFDLMIVIHKNVNDEEFYRILSEKNDVETCDFDKGEVLFLQVEIEQFGKRTSIHEYLSKFYLDKNIILGKPFLEWYLKKFYSMDLMDDYKLHIIDSNVNLFTINNTQCIELSKTENEFKYLIKLI
;
A
#
# COMPACT_ATOMS: atom_id res chain seq x y z
N MET A 1 16.33 -36.77 15.50
CA MET A 1 16.09 -35.32 15.70
C MET A 1 17.32 -34.62 16.30
N ASN A 2 18.00 -35.23 17.29
CA ASN A 2 19.19 -34.65 17.94
C ASN A 2 20.39 -34.45 17.01
N ASP A 3 20.64 -35.37 16.06
CA ASP A 3 21.80 -35.28 15.17
C ASP A 3 21.68 -34.08 14.20
N LEU A 4 20.48 -33.83 13.66
CA LEU A 4 20.24 -32.68 12.78
C LEU A 4 20.51 -31.36 13.50
N PHE A 5 20.05 -31.24 14.75
CA PHE A 5 20.29 -30.06 15.58
C PHE A 5 21.78 -29.87 15.92
N TYR A 6 22.49 -30.97 16.17
CA TYR A 6 23.92 -30.94 16.44
C TYR A 6 24.73 -30.43 15.23
N TYR A 7 24.47 -30.95 14.04
CA TYR A 7 25.17 -30.52 12.82
C TYR A 7 24.82 -29.10 12.39
N THR A 8 23.57 -28.64 12.57
CA THR A 8 23.18 -27.24 12.28
C THR A 8 23.82 -26.27 13.27
N SER A 9 23.91 -26.64 14.55
CA SER A 9 24.55 -25.81 15.56
C SER A 9 26.05 -25.64 15.30
N ILE A 10 26.76 -26.74 14.96
CA ILE A 10 28.20 -26.69 14.64
C ILE A 10 28.46 -25.82 13.41
N THR A 11 27.65 -25.97 12.35
CA THR A 11 27.82 -25.18 11.13
C THR A 11 27.55 -23.69 11.36
N LEU A 12 26.55 -23.34 12.18
CA LEU A 12 26.31 -21.95 12.58
C LEU A 12 27.48 -21.36 13.39
N CYS A 13 28.01 -22.12 14.34
CA CYS A 13 29.17 -21.69 15.13
C CYS A 13 30.41 -21.47 14.25
N LEU A 14 30.76 -22.43 13.38
CA LEU A 14 31.90 -22.30 12.47
C LEU A 14 31.74 -21.16 11.47
N GLY A 15 30.52 -20.97 10.94
CA GLY A 15 30.19 -19.85 10.07
C GLY A 15 30.37 -18.51 10.76
N SER A 16 29.89 -18.38 12.00
CA SER A 16 30.01 -17.15 12.78
C SER A 16 31.47 -16.80 13.11
N LEU A 17 32.29 -17.79 13.47
CA LEU A 17 33.71 -17.60 13.75
C LEU A 17 34.47 -17.19 12.49
N SER A 18 34.18 -17.83 11.36
CA SER A 18 34.79 -17.50 10.06
C SER A 18 34.42 -16.07 9.63
N PHE A 19 33.16 -15.68 9.81
CA PHE A 19 32.72 -14.31 9.53
C PHE A 19 33.40 -13.28 10.45
N CYS A 20 33.53 -13.58 11.74
CA CYS A 20 34.25 -12.71 12.68
C CYS A 20 35.71 -12.52 12.27
N ALA A 21 36.40 -13.60 11.88
CA ALA A 21 37.76 -13.53 11.38
C ALA A 21 37.85 -12.63 10.13
N ILE A 22 36.96 -12.83 9.14
CA ILE A 22 36.92 -11.99 7.93
C ILE A 22 36.67 -10.52 8.28
N ASN A 23 35.78 -10.23 9.22
CA ASN A 23 35.49 -8.85 9.62
C ASN A 23 36.69 -8.17 10.32
N ILE A 24 37.50 -8.92 11.07
CA ILE A 24 38.73 -8.41 11.71
C ILE A 24 39.81 -8.15 10.66
N PHE A 25 40.03 -9.07 9.72
CA PHE A 25 41.13 -8.96 8.75
C PHE A 25 40.78 -8.13 7.50
N ASN A 26 39.50 -8.08 7.09
CA ASN A 26 39.04 -7.36 5.91
C ASN A 26 37.57 -6.88 6.05
N PRO A 27 37.32 -5.79 6.80
CA PRO A 27 35.99 -5.25 7.02
C PRO A 27 35.20 -4.90 5.74
N PRO A 28 35.81 -4.32 4.68
CA PRO A 28 35.09 -4.05 3.43
C PRO A 28 34.52 -5.30 2.76
N LEU A 29 35.29 -6.40 2.77
CA LEU A 29 34.83 -7.68 2.24
C LEU A 29 33.67 -8.24 3.07
N ALA A 30 33.76 -8.17 4.40
CA ALA A 30 32.68 -8.59 5.30
C ALA A 30 31.37 -7.83 5.04
N LYS A 31 31.45 -6.50 4.84
CA LYS A 31 30.29 -5.66 4.50
C LYS A 31 29.64 -6.08 3.18
N ASN A 32 30.43 -6.37 2.15
CA ASN A 32 29.92 -6.85 0.86
C ASN A 32 29.26 -8.23 0.98
N ILE A 33 29.83 -9.13 1.78
CA ILE A 33 29.25 -10.45 2.05
C ILE A 33 27.87 -10.28 2.70
N ILE A 34 27.75 -9.50 3.78
CA ILE A 34 26.47 -9.22 4.45
C ILE A 34 25.44 -8.70 3.44
N TYR A 35 25.80 -7.66 2.67
CA TYR A 35 24.89 -7.04 1.72
C TYR A 35 24.38 -8.03 0.68
N ASN A 36 25.26 -8.85 0.10
CA ASN A 36 24.89 -9.87 -0.87
C ASN A 36 24.07 -11.00 -0.25
N THR A 37 24.35 -11.40 0.99
CA THR A 37 23.56 -12.39 1.73
C THR A 37 22.14 -11.91 1.99
N ILE A 38 21.96 -10.64 2.42
CA ILE A 38 20.64 -10.04 2.61
C ILE A 38 19.86 -9.99 1.29
N LYS A 39 20.51 -9.53 0.22
CA LYS A 39 19.90 -9.48 -1.12
C LYS A 39 19.48 -10.87 -1.61
N GLY A 40 20.33 -11.87 -1.42
CA GLY A 40 20.05 -13.27 -1.74
C GLY A 40 18.89 -13.83 -0.92
N TYR A 41 18.86 -13.57 0.38
CA TYR A 41 17.76 -13.97 1.26
C TYR A 41 16.42 -13.39 0.79
N HIS A 42 16.34 -12.08 0.51
CA HIS A 42 15.10 -11.47 0.03
C HIS A 42 14.66 -12.05 -1.32
N TYR A 43 15.58 -12.28 -2.25
CA TYR A 43 15.28 -12.89 -3.54
C TYR A 43 14.73 -14.32 -3.38
N CYS A 44 15.39 -15.15 -2.58
CA CYS A 44 14.97 -16.53 -2.32
C CYS A 44 13.62 -16.58 -1.60
N ASN A 45 13.41 -15.73 -0.59
CA ASN A 45 12.17 -15.65 0.16
C ASN A 45 10.99 -15.23 -0.75
N TYR A 46 11.21 -14.24 -1.63
CA TYR A 46 10.23 -13.85 -2.64
C TYR A 46 9.86 -15.03 -3.55
N LYS A 47 10.85 -15.70 -4.14
CA LYS A 47 10.63 -16.86 -5.01
C LYS A 47 9.93 -18.01 -4.29
N PHE A 48 10.32 -18.29 -3.05
CA PHE A 48 9.71 -19.36 -2.24
C PHE A 48 8.25 -19.05 -1.91
N LYS A 49 7.92 -17.81 -1.54
CA LYS A 49 6.52 -17.39 -1.35
C LYS A 49 5.70 -17.51 -2.64
N THR A 50 6.25 -17.13 -3.78
CA THR A 50 5.58 -17.32 -5.09
C THR A 50 5.33 -18.80 -5.36
N TYR A 51 6.30 -19.67 -5.08
CA TYR A 51 6.18 -21.10 -5.31
C TYR A 51 5.16 -21.77 -4.36
N LEU A 52 5.16 -21.41 -3.08
CA LEU A 52 4.14 -21.88 -2.13
C LEU A 52 2.72 -21.48 -2.57
N LYS A 53 2.54 -20.24 -3.06
CA LYS A 53 1.25 -19.77 -3.59
C LYS A 53 0.78 -20.60 -4.80
N LEU A 54 1.70 -21.07 -5.64
CA LEU A 54 1.38 -21.95 -6.78
C LEU A 54 1.02 -23.37 -6.31
N LEU A 55 1.73 -23.93 -5.33
CA LEU A 55 1.44 -25.25 -4.78
C LEU A 55 0.10 -25.30 -4.03
N GLU A 56 -0.26 -24.25 -3.29
CA GLU A 56 -1.59 -24.15 -2.66
C GLU A 56 -2.71 -24.11 -3.72
N TYR A 57 -2.44 -23.56 -4.90
CA TYR A 57 -3.38 -23.45 -6.01
C TYR A 57 -3.59 -24.76 -6.78
N GLU A 58 -2.54 -25.57 -6.96
CA GLU A 58 -2.62 -26.84 -7.69
C GLU A 58 -3.31 -27.97 -6.90
N ASN A 59 -3.34 -27.89 -5.57
CA ASN A 59 -3.91 -28.93 -4.71
C ASN A 59 -5.43 -28.82 -4.48
N ILE A 60 -6.13 -27.98 -5.25
CA ILE A 60 -7.58 -27.76 -5.10
C ILE A 60 -8.36 -28.62 -6.12
N PRO A 61 -9.37 -29.40 -5.69
CA PRO A 61 -10.20 -30.22 -6.59
C PRO A 61 -10.88 -29.42 -7.71
N MET A 62 -10.94 -29.98 -8.92
CA MET A 62 -11.41 -29.29 -10.14
C MET A 62 -12.88 -28.82 -10.08
N GLU A 63 -13.74 -29.49 -9.29
CA GLU A 63 -15.11 -29.04 -9.00
C GLU A 63 -15.19 -27.84 -8.03
N LEU A 64 -14.18 -27.67 -7.16
CA LEU A 64 -14.01 -26.46 -6.36
C LEU A 64 -13.41 -25.32 -7.20
N LYS A 65 -12.64 -25.65 -8.25
CA LYS A 65 -12.04 -24.69 -9.19
C LYS A 65 -13.10 -23.89 -9.95
N ASN A 66 -14.16 -24.56 -10.42
CA ASN A 66 -15.30 -23.89 -11.07
C ASN A 66 -16.18 -23.09 -10.09
N ASN A 67 -16.21 -23.45 -8.79
CA ASN A 67 -16.83 -22.65 -7.73
C ASN A 67 -15.93 -21.51 -7.22
N ILE A 68 -14.60 -21.61 -7.41
CA ILE A 68 -13.60 -20.59 -7.07
C ILE A 68 -13.47 -19.54 -8.19
N GLU A 69 -13.74 -19.88 -9.44
CA GLU A 69 -13.95 -18.86 -10.50
C GLU A 69 -15.14 -17.93 -10.18
N MET A 70 -16.05 -18.35 -9.29
CA MET A 70 -17.07 -17.52 -8.65
C MET A 70 -16.70 -17.01 -7.23
N LYS A 71 -15.42 -16.99 -6.83
CA LYS A 71 -14.98 -16.27 -5.62
C LYS A 71 -15.02 -14.76 -5.84
N LYS A 72 -16.24 -14.25 -5.73
CA LYS A 72 -16.66 -13.06 -4.98
C LYS A 72 -15.55 -12.02 -4.83
N HIS A 73 -15.57 -11.01 -5.69
CA HIS A 73 -14.96 -9.72 -5.39
C HIS A 73 -15.33 -9.32 -3.94
N THR A 74 -14.39 -9.43 -3.01
CA THR A 74 -14.64 -9.04 -1.63
C THR A 74 -14.43 -7.54 -1.53
N LYS A 75 -15.52 -6.78 -1.74
CA LYS A 75 -15.54 -5.36 -1.40
C LYS A 75 -15.48 -5.24 0.12
N THR A 76 -14.62 -4.36 0.61
CA THR A 76 -14.58 -3.96 2.01
C THR A 76 -14.81 -2.46 2.09
N TYR A 77 -15.66 -2.03 2.99
CA TYR A 77 -16.05 -0.65 3.17
C TYR A 77 -15.36 -0.09 4.41
N ILE A 78 -14.83 1.13 4.28
CA ILE A 78 -14.18 1.86 5.35
C ILE A 78 -14.84 3.23 5.48
N GLY A 79 -15.27 3.59 6.68
CA GLY A 79 -15.65 4.95 7.05
C GLY A 79 -14.64 5.49 8.06
N TYR A 80 -14.14 6.70 7.82
CA TYR A 80 -13.19 7.40 8.69
C TYR A 80 -13.79 8.72 9.18
N LYS A 81 -13.62 8.99 10.47
CA LYS A 81 -13.97 10.26 11.11
C LYS A 81 -12.70 10.92 11.64
N SER A 82 -12.45 12.14 11.19
CA SER A 82 -11.31 12.95 11.62
C SER A 82 -11.50 13.46 13.05
N SER A 83 -12.74 13.71 13.48
CA SER A 83 -13.04 14.31 14.80
C SER A 83 -12.59 13.48 16.00
N ASP A 84 -12.70 12.15 15.91
CA ASP A 84 -12.37 11.21 16.99
C ASP A 84 -11.32 10.17 16.56
N ASP A 85 -10.78 10.32 15.34
CA ASP A 85 -9.82 9.42 14.72
C ASP A 85 -10.31 7.96 14.61
N THR A 86 -11.61 7.76 14.48
CA THR A 86 -12.19 6.42 14.39
C THR A 86 -12.24 5.92 12.95
N THR A 87 -11.94 4.62 12.77
CA THR A 87 -12.07 3.92 11.49
C THR A 87 -13.01 2.72 11.66
N HIS A 88 -14.13 2.74 10.95
CA HIS A 88 -15.09 1.65 10.90
C HIS A 88 -14.89 0.84 9.63
N LYS A 89 -14.84 -0.49 9.76
CA LYS A 89 -14.64 -1.41 8.64
C LYS A 89 -15.75 -2.46 8.59
N CYS A 90 -16.39 -2.65 7.45
CA CYS A 90 -17.41 -3.68 7.25
C CYS A 90 -17.32 -4.30 5.85
N ASN A 91 -17.87 -5.50 5.69
CA ASN A 91 -17.92 -6.21 4.39
C ASN A 91 -19.31 -6.12 3.74
N ASP A 92 -20.26 -5.48 4.41
CA ASP A 92 -21.63 -5.30 3.95
C ASP A 92 -21.89 -3.80 3.76
N PRO A 93 -22.26 -3.34 2.55
CA PRO A 93 -22.59 -1.94 2.30
C PRO A 93 -23.86 -1.48 3.04
N ASN A 94 -24.75 -2.41 3.42
CA ASN A 94 -25.98 -2.13 4.16
C ASN A 94 -25.78 -2.14 5.68
N ASN A 95 -24.53 -2.19 6.15
CA ASN A 95 -24.26 -2.10 7.57
C ASN A 95 -24.79 -0.77 8.13
N TYR A 96 -25.53 -0.85 9.25
CA TYR A 96 -26.16 0.30 9.91
C TYR A 96 -25.19 1.47 10.15
N HIS A 97 -23.95 1.17 10.58
CA HIS A 97 -22.95 2.21 10.84
C HIS A 97 -22.49 2.90 9.55
N PHE A 98 -22.33 2.15 8.46
CA PHE A 98 -21.88 2.70 7.19
C PHE A 98 -22.94 3.59 6.52
N GLN A 99 -24.23 3.25 6.68
CA GLN A 99 -25.32 4.04 6.10
C GLN A 99 -25.71 5.26 6.95
N ASN A 100 -25.78 5.10 8.27
CA ASN A 100 -26.39 6.11 9.15
C ASN A 100 -25.39 7.09 9.78
N GLU A 101 -24.10 6.76 9.80
CA GLU A 101 -23.09 7.69 10.33
C GLU A 101 -22.51 8.57 9.22
N ASN A 102 -22.17 9.82 9.57
CA ASN A 102 -21.46 10.71 8.67
C ASN A 102 -19.96 10.52 8.89
N PHE A 103 -19.24 10.22 7.81
CA PHE A 103 -17.80 10.03 7.79
C PHE A 103 -17.17 11.17 6.98
N ASP A 104 -16.00 11.63 7.41
CA ASP A 104 -15.21 12.63 6.69
C ASP A 104 -14.53 12.03 5.45
N LEU A 105 -14.29 10.71 5.47
CA LEU A 105 -13.75 9.96 4.34
C LEU A 105 -14.40 8.57 4.27
N MET A 106 -14.88 8.19 3.08
CA MET A 106 -15.44 6.86 2.82
C MET A 106 -14.65 6.19 1.70
N ILE A 107 -14.29 4.92 1.92
CA ILE A 107 -13.43 4.16 1.00
C ILE A 107 -14.02 2.77 0.75
N VAL A 108 -14.03 2.35 -0.51
CA VAL A 108 -14.30 0.97 -0.91
C VAL A 108 -13.00 0.32 -1.38
N ILE A 109 -12.59 -0.71 -0.67
CA ILE A 109 -11.45 -1.54 -1.03
C ILE A 109 -11.94 -2.71 -1.87
N HIS A 110 -11.35 -2.85 -3.05
CA HIS A 110 -11.56 -4.01 -3.92
C HIS A 110 -10.26 -4.78 -4.08
N LYS A 111 -10.33 -6.10 -3.89
CA LYS A 111 -9.25 -7.02 -4.22
C LYS A 111 -9.53 -7.67 -5.57
N ASN A 112 -8.61 -7.53 -6.52
CA ASN A 112 -8.70 -8.24 -7.79
C ASN A 112 -8.30 -9.72 -7.64
N VAL A 113 -8.40 -10.48 -8.73
CA VAL A 113 -8.05 -11.91 -8.78
C VAL A 113 -6.56 -12.16 -8.44
N ASN A 114 -5.71 -11.16 -8.62
CA ASN A 114 -4.27 -11.22 -8.32
C ASN A 114 -3.95 -10.85 -6.86
N ASP A 115 -4.95 -10.55 -6.02
CA ASP A 115 -4.82 -10.03 -4.65
C ASP A 115 -4.18 -8.62 -4.59
N GLU A 116 -4.28 -7.85 -5.67
CA GLU A 116 -3.99 -6.42 -5.65
C GLU A 116 -5.19 -5.66 -5.09
N GLU A 117 -4.92 -4.73 -4.17
CA GLU A 117 -5.93 -3.90 -3.54
C GLU A 117 -6.03 -2.53 -4.22
N PHE A 118 -7.25 -2.16 -4.56
CA PHE A 118 -7.63 -0.85 -5.09
C PHE A 118 -8.53 -0.13 -4.11
N TYR A 119 -8.31 1.17 -3.95
CA TYR A 119 -8.97 1.98 -2.95
C TYR A 119 -9.75 3.08 -3.68
N ARG A 120 -11.07 2.90 -3.73
CA ARG A 120 -12.01 3.87 -4.29
C ARG A 120 -12.47 4.81 -3.19
N ILE A 121 -12.35 6.12 -3.39
CA ILE A 121 -12.87 7.12 -2.47
C ILE A 121 -14.27 7.49 -2.95
N LEU A 122 -15.24 7.47 -2.03
CA LEU A 122 -16.63 7.82 -2.33
C LEU A 122 -16.84 9.31 -2.08
N SER A 123 -17.42 9.99 -3.07
CA SER A 123 -17.88 11.36 -2.90
C SER A 123 -19.21 11.37 -2.15
N GLU A 124 -20.10 10.44 -2.47
CA GLU A 124 -21.40 10.27 -1.83
C GLU A 124 -21.65 8.82 -1.40
N LYS A 125 -22.48 8.64 -0.35
CA LYS A 125 -22.84 7.30 0.17
C LYS A 125 -23.50 6.41 -0.89
N ASN A 126 -24.23 7.01 -1.81
CA ASN A 126 -25.00 6.28 -2.83
C ASN A 126 -24.13 5.73 -3.97
N ASP A 127 -22.87 6.17 -4.08
CA ASP A 127 -21.97 5.76 -5.17
C ASP A 127 -21.51 4.30 -5.04
N VAL A 128 -21.76 3.63 -3.91
CA VAL A 128 -21.29 2.28 -3.58
C VAL A 128 -21.62 1.23 -4.66
N GLU A 129 -22.81 1.33 -5.27
CA GLU A 129 -23.29 0.38 -6.28
C GLU A 129 -22.71 0.63 -7.66
N THR A 130 -22.36 1.88 -7.97
CA THR A 130 -21.83 2.33 -9.27
C THR A 130 -20.31 2.52 -9.28
N CYS A 131 -19.61 2.02 -8.27
CA CYS A 131 -18.16 2.14 -8.15
C CYS A 131 -17.43 1.25 -9.16
N ASP A 132 -16.94 1.87 -10.23
CA ASP A 132 -15.97 1.29 -11.14
C ASP A 132 -14.54 1.42 -10.60
N PHE A 133 -13.75 0.36 -10.83
CA PHE A 133 -12.35 0.24 -10.41
C PHE A 133 -11.40 0.37 -11.61
N ASP A 134 -11.70 1.33 -12.48
CA ASP A 134 -10.89 1.63 -13.66
C ASP A 134 -9.55 2.22 -13.27
N LYS A 135 -8.53 1.37 -13.28
CA LYS A 135 -7.15 1.74 -12.97
C LYS A 135 -6.61 2.73 -14.00
N GLY A 136 -6.10 3.84 -13.51
CA GLY A 136 -5.35 4.82 -14.26
C GLY A 136 -3.85 4.55 -14.26
N GLU A 137 -3.14 5.30 -15.10
CA GLU A 137 -1.68 5.30 -15.12
C GLU A 137 -1.09 6.08 -13.94
N VAL A 138 0.18 5.85 -13.63
CA VAL A 138 0.87 6.56 -12.54
C VAL A 138 1.18 7.99 -13.00
N LEU A 139 0.61 8.98 -12.30
CA LEU A 139 0.75 10.42 -12.61
C LEU A 139 1.81 11.14 -11.79
N PHE A 140 2.21 10.60 -10.64
CA PHE A 140 3.22 11.22 -9.78
C PHE A 140 4.47 10.36 -9.74
N LEU A 141 5.64 11.00 -9.89
CA LEU A 141 6.93 10.35 -9.68
C LEU A 141 7.30 10.34 -8.20
N GLN A 142 6.92 11.41 -7.48
CA GLN A 142 7.25 11.57 -6.07
C GLN A 142 6.23 12.47 -5.39
N VAL A 143 5.87 12.10 -4.17
CA VAL A 143 5.02 12.89 -3.28
C VAL A 143 5.68 12.89 -1.91
N GLU A 144 6.03 14.08 -1.42
CA GLU A 144 6.65 14.27 -0.11
C GLU A 144 5.78 15.17 0.74
N ILE A 145 5.69 14.85 2.03
CA ILE A 145 5.10 15.73 3.02
C ILE A 145 6.18 16.42 3.83
N GLU A 146 6.06 17.74 3.98
CA GLU A 146 6.90 18.57 4.83
C GLU A 146 6.14 18.92 6.11
N GLN A 147 6.66 18.47 7.25
CA GLN A 147 6.16 18.79 8.59
C GLN A 147 7.37 19.06 9.49
N PHE A 148 7.30 20.07 10.37
CA PHE A 148 8.43 20.49 11.21
C PHE A 148 9.73 20.76 10.44
N GLY A 149 9.63 21.25 9.19
CA GLY A 149 10.78 21.49 8.31
C GLY A 149 11.48 20.23 7.78
N LYS A 150 10.91 19.04 8.02
CA LYS A 150 11.43 17.76 7.51
C LYS A 150 10.53 17.23 6.39
N ARG A 151 11.14 16.86 5.27
CA ARG A 151 10.48 16.19 4.15
C ARG A 151 10.53 14.68 4.30
N THR A 152 9.39 14.04 4.09
CA THR A 152 9.23 12.58 4.15
C THR A 152 8.47 12.12 2.91
N SER A 153 9.01 11.14 2.18
CA SER A 153 8.32 10.56 1.01
C SER A 153 7.13 9.71 1.45
N ILE A 154 5.97 9.96 0.84
CA ILE A 154 4.70 9.26 1.09
C ILE A 154 4.10 8.69 -0.20
N HIS A 155 4.95 8.38 -1.18
CA HIS A 155 4.53 8.00 -2.52
C HIS A 155 4.19 6.50 -2.68
N GLU A 156 4.87 5.63 -1.92
CA GLU A 156 4.92 4.18 -2.12
C GLU A 156 3.54 3.50 -2.31
N TYR A 157 2.54 3.91 -1.54
CA TYR A 157 1.22 3.28 -1.56
C TYR A 157 0.17 4.03 -2.39
N LEU A 158 0.52 5.18 -2.98
CA LEU A 158 -0.44 5.99 -3.74
C LEU A 158 -0.97 5.28 -4.97
N SER A 159 -0.16 4.41 -5.60
CA SER A 159 -0.52 3.63 -6.81
C SER A 159 -1.87 2.90 -6.70
N LYS A 160 -2.28 2.55 -5.49
CA LYS A 160 -3.54 1.86 -5.18
C LYS A 160 -4.79 2.75 -5.29
N PHE A 161 -4.60 4.07 -5.37
CA PHE A 161 -5.65 5.09 -5.42
C PHE A 161 -5.80 5.73 -6.80
N TYR A 162 -5.01 5.32 -7.81
CA TYR A 162 -5.12 5.82 -9.18
C TYR A 162 -6.32 5.21 -9.88
N LEU A 163 -7.52 5.60 -9.44
CA LEU A 163 -8.80 5.25 -10.03
C LEU A 163 -9.48 6.52 -10.52
N ASP A 164 -10.26 6.41 -11.60
CA ASP A 164 -11.01 7.54 -12.15
C ASP A 164 -11.95 8.19 -11.12
N LYS A 165 -11.99 9.51 -11.04
CA LYS A 165 -12.77 10.36 -10.11
C LYS A 165 -12.41 10.22 -8.62
N ASN A 166 -11.30 9.58 -8.28
CA ASN A 166 -10.81 9.61 -6.89
C ASN A 166 -10.31 11.01 -6.53
N ILE A 167 -10.70 11.51 -5.36
CA ILE A 167 -10.16 12.73 -4.77
C ILE A 167 -9.17 12.36 -3.66
N ILE A 168 -7.89 12.58 -3.90
CA ILE A 168 -6.78 12.20 -3.01
C ILE A 168 -6.01 13.43 -2.52
N LEU A 169 -5.11 13.20 -1.56
CA LEU A 169 -4.19 14.21 -1.01
C LEU A 169 -4.86 15.45 -0.39
N GLY A 170 -6.18 15.43 -0.17
CA GLY A 170 -6.87 16.37 0.71
C GLY A 170 -6.69 16.01 2.19
N LYS A 171 -7.09 16.91 3.09
CA LYS A 171 -6.87 16.75 4.54
C LYS A 171 -7.44 15.42 5.11
N PRO A 172 -8.74 15.06 4.93
CA PRO A 172 -9.27 13.81 5.49
C PRO A 172 -8.57 12.57 4.92
N PHE A 173 -8.22 12.61 3.64
CA PHE A 173 -7.44 11.55 3.00
C PHE A 173 -6.07 11.40 3.64
N LEU A 174 -5.33 12.49 3.82
CA LEU A 174 -3.96 12.46 4.36
C LEU A 174 -3.94 12.02 5.82
N GLU A 175 -4.87 12.49 6.65
CA GLU A 175 -4.99 12.05 8.05
C GLU A 175 -5.12 10.53 8.12
N TRP A 176 -6.04 9.95 7.34
CA TRP A 176 -6.20 8.51 7.28
C TRP A 176 -5.01 7.80 6.63
N TYR A 177 -4.50 8.31 5.51
CA TYR A 177 -3.45 7.68 4.70
C TYR A 177 -2.11 7.59 5.45
N LEU A 178 -1.70 8.69 6.10
CA LEU A 178 -0.46 8.74 6.87
C LEU A 178 -0.52 7.81 8.08
N LYS A 179 -1.64 7.76 8.80
CA LYS A 179 -1.83 6.82 9.91
C LYS A 179 -1.79 5.39 9.41
N LYS A 180 -2.52 5.10 8.34
CA LYS A 180 -2.68 3.74 7.82
C LYS A 180 -1.39 3.14 7.28
N PHE A 181 -0.61 3.91 6.53
CA PHE A 181 0.55 3.38 5.79
C PHE A 181 1.90 3.78 6.38
N TYR A 182 1.96 4.87 7.13
CA TYR A 182 3.21 5.43 7.64
C TYR A 182 3.27 5.55 9.17
N SER A 183 2.16 5.28 9.87
CA SER A 183 2.03 5.47 11.32
C SER A 183 2.42 6.90 11.75
N MET A 184 1.98 7.88 10.97
CA MET A 184 2.26 9.31 11.19
C MET A 184 0.97 10.10 11.35
N ASP A 185 1.00 11.09 12.24
CA ASP A 185 -0.06 12.09 12.37
C ASP A 185 0.15 13.25 11.39
N LEU A 186 -0.96 13.90 10.99
CA LEU A 186 -0.94 15.08 10.14
C LEU A 186 -1.02 16.34 11.00
N MET A 187 -0.10 17.29 10.78
CA MET A 187 -0.11 18.63 11.38
C MET A 187 -0.95 19.59 10.53
N ASP A 188 -1.49 20.66 11.11
CA ASP A 188 -2.35 21.60 10.39
C ASP A 188 -1.64 22.44 9.33
N ASP A 189 -0.34 22.70 9.49
CA ASP A 189 0.49 23.57 8.65
C ASP A 189 1.35 22.82 7.62
N TYR A 190 1.01 21.57 7.34
CA TYR A 190 1.73 20.72 6.40
C TYR A 190 1.79 21.30 4.98
N LYS A 191 2.82 20.90 4.23
CA LYS A 191 2.92 21.13 2.79
C LYS A 191 3.22 19.83 2.08
N LEU A 192 2.57 19.62 0.95
CA LEU A 192 2.90 18.51 0.05
C LEU A 192 3.71 19.03 -1.11
N HIS A 193 4.86 18.42 -1.37
CA HIS A 193 5.69 18.67 -2.55
C HIS A 193 5.51 17.51 -3.51
N ILE A 194 5.10 17.81 -4.74
CA ILE A 194 4.73 16.80 -5.73
C ILE A 194 5.55 17.02 -6.99
N ILE A 195 6.09 15.91 -7.52
CA ILE A 195 6.72 15.83 -8.82
C ILE A 195 5.83 14.92 -9.68
N ASP A 196 5.25 15.46 -10.75
CA ASP A 196 4.43 14.68 -11.67
C ASP A 196 5.27 13.92 -12.71
N SER A 197 4.63 13.04 -13.48
CA SER A 197 5.25 12.26 -14.57
C SER A 197 5.82 13.13 -15.69
N ASN A 198 5.42 14.40 -15.78
CA ASN A 198 5.95 15.40 -16.72
C ASN A 198 7.07 16.24 -16.09
N VAL A 199 7.55 15.88 -14.90
CA VAL A 199 8.60 16.57 -14.15
C VAL A 199 8.21 18.00 -13.77
N ASN A 200 6.90 18.28 -13.65
CA ASN A 200 6.43 19.53 -13.05
C ASN A 200 6.51 19.41 -11.52
N LEU A 201 7.02 20.46 -10.88
CA LEU A 201 7.10 20.56 -9.43
C LEU A 201 6.07 21.57 -8.94
N PHE A 202 5.25 21.16 -8.00
CA PHE A 202 4.28 22.04 -7.37
C PHE A 202 4.05 21.64 -5.92
N THR A 203 3.47 22.58 -5.16
CA THR A 203 3.14 22.38 -3.76
C THR A 203 1.65 22.54 -3.58
N ILE A 204 1.03 21.65 -2.79
CA ILE A 204 -0.34 21.82 -2.33
C ILE A 204 -0.39 21.92 -0.80
N ASN A 205 -1.39 22.61 -0.29
CA ASN A 205 -1.59 22.88 1.14
C ASN A 205 -2.91 22.25 1.64
N ASN A 206 -3.29 22.57 2.87
CA ASN A 206 -4.51 22.10 3.53
C ASN A 206 -5.83 22.59 2.90
N THR A 207 -5.80 23.57 1.98
CA THR A 207 -6.98 24.05 1.25
C THR A 207 -7.15 23.41 -0.12
N GLN A 208 -6.24 22.49 -0.49
CA GLN A 208 -6.18 21.90 -1.82
C GLN A 208 -6.24 20.38 -1.76
N CYS A 209 -6.81 19.78 -2.80
CA CYS A 209 -6.78 18.34 -3.05
C CYS A 209 -6.52 18.05 -4.52
N ILE A 210 -6.31 16.77 -4.85
CA ILE A 210 -6.14 16.30 -6.21
C ILE A 210 -7.31 15.41 -6.60
N GLU A 211 -8.03 15.79 -7.64
CA GLU A 211 -8.96 14.91 -8.32
C GLU A 211 -8.27 14.21 -9.49
N LEU A 212 -8.44 12.89 -9.58
CA LEU A 212 -7.99 12.08 -10.69
C LEU A 212 -9.14 11.92 -11.68
N SER A 213 -8.87 12.04 -12.98
CA SER A 213 -9.90 11.94 -14.01
C SER A 213 -9.36 11.27 -15.26
N LYS A 214 -10.16 10.39 -15.86
CA LYS A 214 -9.90 9.76 -17.15
C LYS A 214 -10.77 10.39 -18.22
N THR A 215 -10.16 11.01 -19.23
CA THR A 215 -10.86 11.61 -20.36
C THR A 215 -10.45 10.91 -21.64
N GLU A 216 -11.39 10.23 -22.31
CA GLU A 216 -11.32 9.51 -23.60
C GLU A 216 -10.11 8.56 -23.80
N ASN A 217 -8.87 9.00 -23.65
CA ASN A 217 -7.65 8.19 -23.72
C ASN A 217 -6.53 8.60 -22.74
N GLU A 218 -6.73 9.59 -21.86
CA GLU A 218 -5.66 10.10 -21.00
C GLU A 218 -6.11 10.15 -19.54
N PHE A 219 -5.26 9.69 -18.63
CA PHE A 219 -5.45 9.83 -17.19
C PHE A 219 -4.76 11.11 -16.73
N LYS A 220 -5.49 12.01 -16.08
CA LYS A 220 -5.03 13.33 -15.67
C LYS A 220 -5.38 13.59 -14.22
N TYR A 221 -4.80 14.66 -13.69
CA TYR A 221 -5.13 15.18 -12.38
C TYR A 221 -5.50 16.67 -12.46
N LEU A 222 -6.36 17.10 -11.54
CA LEU A 222 -6.75 18.49 -11.35
C LEU A 222 -6.56 18.87 -9.88
N ILE A 223 -5.93 20.02 -9.63
CA ILE A 223 -5.84 20.57 -8.27
C ILE A 223 -7.15 21.32 -8.00
N LYS A 224 -7.89 20.87 -6.99
CA LYS A 224 -9.14 21.48 -6.53
C LYS A 224 -8.93 22.23 -5.22
N LEU A 225 -9.73 23.27 -5.00
CA LEU A 225 -9.88 23.91 -3.69
C LEU A 225 -10.98 23.19 -2.91
N ILE A 226 -10.76 23.02 -1.61
CA ILE A 226 -11.67 22.38 -0.64
C ILE A 226 -12.48 23.46 0.07
#